data_AF-Q98RD1-F1
#
_entry.id   AF-Q98RD1-F1
#
_cell.length_a   1.000
_cell.length_b   1.000
_cell.length_c   1.000
_cell.angle_alpha   90.00
_cell.angle_beta   90.00
_cell.angle_gamma   90.00
#
_symmetry.space_group_name_H-M   'P 1'
#
loop_
_entity.id
_entity.type
_entity.pdbx_description
1 polymer ?
#
loop_
_entity_poly.entity_id
_entity_poly.type
_entity_poly.pdbx_seq_one_letter_code
_entity_poly.pdbx_strand_id
1 'polypeptide(L)'
;MTHGIYFVNIQKFRDMNLENLNTRSDILIISDEAHRSHNNFDKDFVDEKLALLDSKNINSSKNKPYSRILRDAFPNAKFIGFTGTPIENKDIETKKIFGDYIHIYSMANALEDGAIVVTFYENSKIRVHLSKEQLDILDKMDDSEKTQIKEQSEIKIKSEATKYIDREKHKEIKKFLFSNERLKKIANHFIKHYEQRKSWLEGKAMFVAYDRRCAFNFYQKILEKKPDWKNIIKLIVTPNTQKDSPEMTKALGTFEERKNIITEFKKPDSEVKILIVVDMLLTGYDVPSLDTIYFDKFLKMHSLMQAIARVNRPYKKKAFDENSIEKNKKKALNENSIEKIKDSALIVDYIGIYHNIQEALNFYWFGREIDDNEKNQAL
;
A
#
# COMPACT_ATOMS: atom_id res chain seq x y z
N MET A 1 27.93 -12.16 29.17
CA MET A 1 26.55 -11.75 28.83
C MET A 1 26.62 -10.78 27.68
N THR A 2 26.08 -11.14 26.52
CA THR A 2 26.03 -10.24 25.35
C THR A 2 24.88 -9.26 25.52
N HIS A 3 25.22 -7.99 25.75
CA HIS A 3 24.29 -6.87 25.57
C HIS A 3 24.40 -6.43 24.11
N GLY A 4 23.28 -6.12 23.46
CA GLY A 4 23.29 -5.75 22.05
C GLY A 4 21.91 -5.38 21.53
N ILE A 5 21.91 -4.79 20.35
CA ILE A 5 20.71 -4.46 19.58
C ILE A 5 20.57 -5.52 18.48
N TYR A 6 19.40 -6.12 18.37
CA TYR A 6 19.12 -7.19 17.40
C TYR A 6 18.03 -6.74 16.44
N PHE A 7 18.33 -6.79 15.14
CA PHE A 7 17.35 -6.56 14.09
C PHE A 7 16.91 -7.90 13.52
N VAL A 8 15.62 -8.19 13.62
CA VAL A 8 15.06 -9.49 13.25
C VAL A 8 13.71 -9.31 12.58
N ASN A 9 13.46 -10.09 11.53
CA ASN A 9 12.12 -10.18 10.95
C ASN A 9 11.28 -11.14 11.78
N ILE A 10 10.06 -10.72 12.10
CA ILE A 10 9.11 -11.45 12.93
C ILE A 10 8.78 -12.86 12.40
N GLN A 11 8.88 -13.06 11.09
CA GLN A 11 8.66 -14.35 10.44
C GLN A 11 9.63 -15.44 10.90
N LYS A 12 10.82 -15.07 11.40
CA LYS A 12 11.81 -16.04 11.93
C LYS A 12 11.34 -16.74 13.21
N PHE A 13 10.31 -16.22 13.88
CA PHE A 13 9.73 -16.78 15.10
C PHE A 13 8.60 -17.79 14.82
N ARG A 14 8.20 -17.99 13.55
CA ARG A 14 7.02 -18.78 13.13
C ARG A 14 7.12 -20.28 13.48
N ASP A 15 8.27 -20.88 13.24
CA ASP A 15 8.44 -22.35 13.30
C ASP A 15 9.25 -22.82 14.51
N MET A 16 9.55 -21.90 15.44
CA MET A 16 10.30 -22.22 16.63
C MET A 16 9.32 -22.41 17.81
N ASN A 17 9.52 -23.47 18.60
CA ASN A 17 8.84 -23.58 19.89
C ASN A 17 9.59 -22.68 20.88
N LEU A 18 9.10 -21.45 21.06
CA LEU A 18 9.82 -20.37 21.76
C LEU A 18 9.25 -20.04 23.13
N GLU A 19 8.40 -20.90 23.71
CA GLU A 19 7.87 -20.64 25.04
C GLU A 19 8.98 -20.36 26.05
N ASN A 20 8.92 -19.19 26.70
CA ASN A 20 9.90 -18.73 27.68
C ASN A 20 11.36 -18.69 27.16
N LEU A 21 11.57 -18.38 25.88
CA LEU A 21 12.91 -18.22 25.30
C LEU A 21 13.83 -17.34 26.18
N ASN A 22 13.30 -16.25 26.73
CA ASN A 22 14.04 -15.42 27.66
C ASN A 22 13.12 -14.68 28.65
N THR A 23 13.36 -14.89 29.94
CA THR A 23 12.53 -14.35 31.03
C THR A 23 13.12 -13.09 31.68
N ARG A 24 14.19 -12.51 31.12
CA ARG A 24 14.76 -11.26 31.60
C ARG A 24 13.77 -10.10 31.49
N SER A 25 13.79 -9.22 32.48
CA SER A 25 12.92 -8.03 32.56
C SER A 25 13.53 -6.78 31.93
N ASP A 26 14.82 -6.81 31.61
CA ASP A 26 15.57 -5.71 31.00
C ASP A 26 15.66 -5.83 29.46
N ILE A 27 14.76 -6.62 28.87
CA ILE A 27 14.59 -6.73 27.42
C ILE A 27 13.55 -5.72 26.96
N LEU A 28 13.90 -4.92 25.96
CA LEU A 28 13.00 -4.03 25.24
C LEU A 28 12.79 -4.54 23.81
N ILE A 29 11.53 -4.78 23.45
CA ILE A 29 11.12 -5.19 22.11
C ILE A 29 10.41 -4.02 21.44
N ILE A 30 10.95 -3.60 20.30
CA ILE A 30 10.37 -2.54 19.48
C ILE A 30 9.85 -3.16 18.19
N SER A 31 8.57 -2.96 17.88
CA SER A 31 7.94 -3.41 16.64
C SER A 31 7.62 -2.21 15.76
N ASP A 32 8.13 -2.22 14.53
CA ASP A 32 7.64 -1.35 13.47
C ASP A 32 6.39 -1.96 12.82
N GLU A 33 5.50 -1.10 12.33
CA GLU A 33 4.17 -1.46 11.81
C GLU A 33 3.41 -2.52 12.63
N ALA A 34 3.28 -2.26 13.93
CA ALA A 34 2.72 -3.19 14.91
C ALA A 34 1.36 -3.77 14.51
N HIS A 35 0.50 -3.05 13.77
CA HIS A 35 -0.76 -3.59 13.26
C HIS A 35 -0.58 -4.82 12.34
N ARG A 36 0.53 -4.93 11.61
CA ARG A 36 0.83 -6.05 10.69
C ARG A 36 1.15 -7.33 11.43
N SER A 37 1.72 -7.24 12.63
CA SER A 37 2.06 -8.40 13.47
C SER A 37 0.85 -9.19 13.98
N HIS A 38 -0.35 -8.63 13.84
CA HIS A 38 -1.64 -9.25 14.21
C HIS A 38 -2.31 -9.96 13.04
N ASN A 39 -1.94 -9.65 11.80
CA ASN A 39 -2.46 -10.38 10.65
C ASN A 39 -1.66 -11.68 10.51
N ASN A 40 -2.32 -12.83 10.68
CA ASN A 40 -1.82 -14.16 10.33
C ASN A 40 -1.51 -14.35 8.82
N PHE A 41 -1.32 -13.28 8.07
CA PHE A 41 -1.25 -13.31 6.62
C PHE A 41 -0.19 -12.35 6.10
N ASP A 42 1.07 -12.71 6.30
CA ASP A 42 1.99 -12.59 5.18
C ASP A 42 1.62 -13.69 4.19
N LYS A 43 1.09 -13.25 3.04
CA LYS A 43 0.73 -14.09 1.90
C LYS A 43 2.00 -14.73 1.33
N ASP A 44 2.41 -15.82 1.95
CA ASP A 44 3.07 -16.97 1.36
C ASP A 44 2.91 -18.11 2.38
N PHE A 45 2.34 -19.24 1.93
CA PHE A 45 1.94 -20.43 2.69
C PHE A 45 0.50 -20.45 3.24
N VAL A 46 -0.32 -21.14 2.46
CA VAL A 46 -1.64 -21.70 2.73
C VAL A 46 -1.62 -22.60 3.97
N ASP A 47 -2.48 -22.32 4.95
CA ASP A 47 -3.36 -23.29 5.64
C ASP A 47 -3.90 -22.68 6.96
N GLU A 48 -4.99 -21.90 6.89
CA GLU A 48 -5.61 -21.32 8.10
C GLU A 48 -6.93 -22.02 8.51
N LYS A 49 -7.42 -22.98 7.73
CA LYS A 49 -8.74 -23.59 7.97
C LYS A 49 -8.76 -24.75 8.97
N LEU A 50 -7.64 -25.43 9.17
CA LEU A 50 -7.55 -26.60 10.06
C LEU A 50 -7.41 -26.23 11.54
N ALA A 51 -7.32 -24.93 11.87
CA ALA A 51 -7.01 -24.43 13.20
C ALA A 51 -8.19 -24.35 14.17
N LEU A 52 -9.41 -24.17 13.64
CA LEU A 52 -10.57 -23.76 14.44
C LEU A 52 -11.51 -24.92 14.82
N LEU A 53 -11.30 -26.11 14.25
CA LEU A 53 -12.17 -27.28 14.46
C LEU A 53 -11.64 -28.31 15.48
N ASP A 54 -10.36 -28.23 15.86
CA ASP A 54 -9.77 -29.13 16.86
C ASP A 54 -9.54 -28.41 18.18
N SER A 55 -10.59 -28.31 19.00
CA SER A 55 -10.54 -27.91 20.42
C SER A 55 -9.74 -28.88 21.31
N LYS A 56 -8.90 -29.74 20.73
CA LYS A 56 -8.00 -30.67 21.42
C LYS A 56 -6.51 -30.50 21.06
N ASN A 57 -6.14 -29.56 20.18
CA ASN A 57 -4.74 -29.30 19.80
C ASN A 57 -4.34 -27.81 19.92
N ILE A 58 -4.52 -27.23 21.11
CA ILE A 58 -4.10 -25.85 21.43
C ILE A 58 -2.56 -25.67 21.43
N ASN A 59 -1.78 -26.74 21.30
CA ASN A 59 -0.31 -26.71 21.37
C ASN A 59 0.42 -26.60 20.02
N SER A 60 -0.27 -26.33 18.91
CA SER A 60 0.42 -26.05 17.64
C SER A 60 0.76 -24.56 17.55
N SER A 61 2.05 -24.23 17.68
CA SER A 61 2.63 -22.87 17.52
C SER A 61 2.26 -22.17 16.20
N LYS A 62 1.66 -22.89 15.23
CA LYS A 62 1.44 -22.45 13.84
C LYS A 62 0.33 -21.42 13.62
N ASN A 63 -0.57 -21.19 14.59
CA ASN A 63 -1.74 -20.31 14.41
C ASN A 63 -1.84 -19.14 15.39
N LYS A 64 -0.80 -18.89 16.20
CA LYS A 64 -0.76 -17.73 17.11
C LYS A 64 -0.35 -16.48 16.31
N PRO A 65 -1.00 -15.32 16.51
CA PRO A 65 -0.52 -14.04 15.95
C PRO A 65 0.93 -13.82 16.37
N TYR A 66 1.76 -13.29 15.47
CA TYR A 66 3.19 -13.13 15.74
C TYR A 66 3.49 -12.35 17.01
N SER A 67 2.69 -11.32 17.26
CA SER A 67 2.77 -10.50 18.45
C SER A 67 2.50 -11.27 19.75
N ARG A 68 1.65 -12.31 19.69
CA ARG A 68 1.43 -13.25 20.80
C ARG A 68 2.59 -14.25 20.96
N ILE A 69 3.14 -14.77 19.86
CA ILE A 69 4.34 -15.63 19.90
C ILE A 69 5.50 -14.90 20.59
N LEU A 70 5.73 -13.62 20.24
CA LEU A 70 6.76 -12.82 20.89
C LEU A 70 6.48 -12.58 22.38
N ARG A 71 5.21 -12.37 22.75
CA ARG A 71 4.84 -12.16 24.14
C ARG A 71 5.03 -13.42 24.99
N ASP A 72 4.69 -14.58 24.44
CA ASP A 72 4.91 -15.89 25.08
C ASP A 72 6.41 -16.23 25.18
N ALA A 73 7.22 -15.79 24.21
CA ALA A 73 8.66 -16.02 24.21
C ALA A 73 9.45 -15.13 25.18
N PHE A 74 8.95 -13.91 25.41
CA PHE A 74 9.57 -12.89 26.26
C PHE A 74 8.59 -12.35 27.30
N PRO A 75 8.17 -13.16 28.28
CA PRO A 75 7.06 -12.83 29.18
C PRO A 75 7.29 -11.57 30.02
N ASN A 76 8.54 -11.26 30.37
CA ASN A 76 8.91 -10.13 31.22
C ASN A 76 9.45 -8.92 30.45
N ALA A 77 9.55 -9.01 29.11
CA ALA A 77 10.05 -7.92 28.29
C ALA A 77 9.05 -6.74 28.22
N LYS A 78 9.58 -5.55 27.97
CA LYS A 78 8.78 -4.35 27.66
C LYS A 78 8.57 -4.27 26.15
N PHE A 79 7.37 -3.92 25.71
CA PHE A 79 7.00 -3.84 24.30
C PHE A 79 6.63 -2.41 23.93
N ILE A 80 7.17 -1.93 22.82
CA ILE A 80 6.80 -0.65 22.20
C ILE A 80 6.47 -0.92 20.73
N GLY A 81 5.29 -0.50 20.29
CA GLY A 81 4.83 -0.65 18.91
C GLY A 81 4.71 0.71 18.24
N PHE A 82 5.26 0.84 17.05
CA PHE A 82 5.01 1.96 16.16
C PHE A 82 4.04 1.52 15.06
N THR A 83 3.12 2.40 14.69
CA THR A 83 2.30 2.15 13.50
C THR A 83 1.88 3.45 12.84
N GLY A 84 2.01 3.49 11.51
CA GLY A 84 1.50 4.61 10.70
C GLY A 84 0.03 4.49 10.33
N THR A 85 -0.57 3.30 10.53
CA THR A 85 -1.98 3.04 10.20
C THR A 85 -2.64 2.19 11.28
N PRO A 86 -2.99 2.77 12.45
CA PRO A 86 -3.88 2.10 13.38
C PRO A 86 -5.18 1.71 12.68
N ILE A 87 -5.77 0.57 13.05
CA ILE A 87 -7.01 0.05 12.45
C ILE A 87 -8.10 0.08 13.51
N GLU A 88 -9.07 0.98 13.37
CA GLU A 88 -10.20 1.24 14.27
C GLU A 88 -10.80 -0.03 14.91
N ASN A 89 -11.18 -1.04 14.11
CA ASN A 89 -11.80 -2.27 14.60
C ASN A 89 -10.83 -3.37 15.08
N LYS A 90 -9.53 -3.29 14.76
CA LYS A 90 -8.51 -4.26 15.19
C LYS A 90 -7.59 -3.71 16.29
N ASP A 91 -7.83 -2.48 16.72
CA ASP A 91 -6.99 -1.79 17.69
C ASP A 91 -7.06 -2.44 19.08
N ILE A 92 -8.13 -3.19 19.35
CA ILE A 92 -8.28 -3.99 20.56
C ILE A 92 -7.16 -5.03 20.68
N GLU A 93 -6.76 -5.68 19.58
CA GLU A 93 -5.68 -6.69 19.62
C GLU A 93 -4.30 -6.05 19.76
N THR A 94 -4.08 -4.93 19.07
CA THR A 94 -2.82 -4.17 19.19
C THR A 94 -2.66 -3.64 20.61
N LYS A 95 -3.71 -3.05 21.20
CA LYS A 95 -3.72 -2.57 22.59
C LYS A 95 -3.58 -3.70 23.62
N LYS A 96 -4.15 -4.88 23.37
CA LYS A 96 -3.95 -6.05 24.24
C LYS A 96 -2.48 -6.44 24.38
N ILE A 97 -1.65 -6.16 23.36
CA ILE A 97 -0.25 -6.59 23.33
C ILE A 97 0.70 -5.45 23.72
N PHE A 98 0.51 -4.27 23.13
CA PHE A 98 1.39 -3.12 23.34
C PHE A 98 0.92 -2.17 24.44
N GLY A 99 -0.32 -2.31 24.92
CA GLY A 99 -0.94 -1.39 25.87
C GLY A 99 -1.57 -0.18 25.18
N ASP A 100 -1.94 0.81 25.98
CA ASP A 100 -2.54 2.05 25.49
C ASP A 100 -1.55 2.91 24.70
N TYR A 101 -2.10 3.83 23.91
CA TYR A 101 -1.29 4.80 23.18
C TYR A 101 -0.50 5.68 24.14
N ILE A 102 0.83 5.65 23.99
CA ILE A 102 1.74 6.55 24.70
C ILE A 102 1.70 7.95 24.07
N HIS A 103 1.61 8.01 22.74
CA HIS A 103 1.59 9.25 21.97
C HIS A 103 0.95 9.02 20.59
N ILE A 104 0.32 10.06 20.04
CA ILE A 104 -0.28 10.04 18.70
C ILE A 104 0.27 11.23 17.92
N TYR A 105 0.88 10.97 16.77
CA TYR A 105 1.32 11.99 15.81
C TYR A 105 0.45 11.89 14.56
N SER A 106 -0.54 12.77 14.45
CA SER A 106 -1.58 12.70 13.42
C SER A 106 -1.13 13.28 12.08
N MET A 107 -1.96 13.10 11.04
CA MET A 107 -1.71 13.69 9.73
C MET A 107 -1.78 15.22 9.76
N ALA A 108 -2.63 15.80 10.62
CA ALA A 108 -2.69 17.24 10.83
C ALA A 108 -1.37 17.78 11.38
N ASN A 109 -0.82 17.14 12.42
CA ASN A 109 0.48 17.51 12.99
C ASN A 109 1.59 17.39 11.94
N ALA A 110 1.58 16.30 11.17
CA ALA A 110 2.55 16.08 10.09
C ALA A 110 2.49 17.16 9.00
N LEU A 111 1.30 17.69 8.71
CA LEU A 111 1.14 18.77 7.73
C LEU A 111 1.63 20.11 8.30
N GLU A 112 1.27 20.42 9.55
CA GLU A 112 1.68 21.64 10.26
C GLU A 112 3.21 21.74 10.37
N ASP A 113 3.88 20.62 10.68
CA ASP A 113 5.34 20.53 10.78
C ASP A 113 6.04 20.46 9.41
N GLY A 114 5.30 20.37 8.31
CA GLY A 114 5.86 20.19 6.96
C GLY A 114 6.52 18.82 6.72
N ALA A 115 6.20 17.82 7.55
CA ALA A 115 6.61 16.43 7.37
C ALA A 115 5.89 15.73 6.21
N ILE A 116 4.73 16.27 5.80
CA ILE A 116 3.99 15.93 4.58
C ILE A 116 3.56 17.19 3.82
N VAL A 117 3.14 17.02 2.57
CA VAL A 117 2.56 18.08 1.73
C VAL A 117 1.07 17.85 1.49
N VAL A 118 0.34 18.91 1.15
CA VAL A 118 -1.08 18.84 0.81
C VAL A 118 -1.29 17.91 -0.38
N THR A 119 -2.35 17.10 -0.34
CA THR A 119 -2.68 16.16 -1.42
C THR A 119 -4.03 16.52 -2.04
N PHE A 120 -4.01 16.91 -3.31
CA PHE A 120 -5.21 17.21 -4.07
C PHE A 120 -5.84 15.94 -4.63
N TYR A 121 -7.17 15.91 -4.66
CA TYR A 121 -7.94 14.82 -5.23
C TYR A 121 -8.65 15.30 -6.51
N GLU A 122 -8.43 14.57 -7.60
CA GLU A 122 -9.13 14.75 -8.87
C GLU A 122 -9.98 13.50 -9.17
N ASN A 123 -11.29 13.69 -9.23
CA ASN A 123 -12.19 12.68 -9.75
C ASN A 123 -12.10 12.68 -11.28
N SER A 124 -11.59 11.59 -11.87
CA SER A 124 -11.58 11.49 -13.32
C SER A 124 -13.04 11.37 -13.80
N LYS A 125 -13.53 12.41 -14.47
CA LYS A 125 -14.90 12.53 -15.02
C LYS A 125 -15.26 11.44 -16.05
N ILE A 126 -14.43 10.42 -16.25
CA ILE A 126 -14.74 9.26 -17.06
C ILE A 126 -15.89 8.53 -16.34
N ARG A 127 -17.08 8.49 -16.96
CA ARG A 127 -18.28 7.79 -16.45
C ARG A 127 -18.04 6.28 -16.40
N VAL A 128 -17.27 5.85 -15.42
CA VAL A 128 -16.80 4.48 -15.25
C VAL A 128 -16.93 4.04 -13.77
N HIS A 129 -17.59 4.86 -12.96
CA HIS A 129 -17.72 4.68 -11.51
C HIS A 129 -18.55 3.45 -11.17
N LEU A 130 -18.06 2.69 -10.20
CA LEU A 130 -18.84 1.69 -9.51
C LEU A 130 -19.64 2.38 -8.40
N SER A 131 -20.89 1.98 -8.21
CA SER A 131 -21.69 2.41 -7.06
C SER A 131 -21.09 1.89 -5.75
N LYS A 132 -21.41 2.53 -4.61
CA LYS A 132 -20.97 2.07 -3.27
C LYS A 132 -21.32 0.61 -3.03
N GLU A 133 -22.51 0.17 -3.46
CA GLU A 133 -22.93 -1.23 -3.37
C GLU A 133 -22.00 -2.16 -4.18
N GLN A 134 -21.64 -1.78 -5.40
CA GLN A 134 -20.73 -2.57 -6.24
C GLN A 134 -19.32 -2.62 -5.66
N LEU A 135 -18.84 -1.52 -5.08
CA LEU A 135 -17.54 -1.48 -4.41
C LEU A 135 -17.50 -2.38 -3.16
N ASP A 136 -18.56 -2.40 -2.37
CA ASP A 136 -18.66 -3.27 -1.21
C ASP A 136 -18.78 -4.75 -1.58
N ILE A 137 -19.44 -5.08 -2.69
CA ILE A 137 -19.45 -6.44 -3.26
C ILE A 137 -18.04 -6.83 -3.71
N LEU A 138 -17.32 -5.94 -4.41
CA LEU A 138 -15.96 -6.18 -4.88
C LEU A 138 -15.01 -6.53 -3.74
N ASP A 139 -15.05 -5.76 -2.66
CA ASP A 139 -14.23 -5.93 -1.46
C ASP A 139 -14.50 -7.27 -0.77
N LYS A 140 -15.78 -7.56 -0.47
CA LYS A 140 -16.19 -8.82 0.18
C LYS A 140 -15.76 -10.04 -0.61
N MET A 141 -15.91 -9.97 -1.94
CA MET A 141 -15.61 -11.09 -2.84
C MET A 141 -14.13 -11.30 -3.05
N ASP A 142 -13.37 -10.22 -3.28
CA ASP A 142 -11.94 -10.31 -3.52
C ASP A 142 -11.19 -10.79 -2.28
N ASP A 143 -11.68 -10.45 -1.08
CA ASP A 143 -11.16 -11.04 0.15
C ASP A 143 -11.58 -12.50 0.29
N SER A 144 -12.83 -12.86 -0.02
CA SER A 144 -13.28 -14.26 0.03
C SER A 144 -12.58 -15.18 -0.97
N GLU A 145 -12.23 -14.69 -2.17
CA GLU A 145 -11.46 -15.43 -3.18
C GLU A 145 -10.02 -15.67 -2.72
N LYS A 146 -9.42 -14.73 -2.00
CA LYS A 146 -8.10 -14.92 -1.37
C LYS A 146 -8.17 -15.98 -0.26
N THR A 147 -9.30 -16.11 0.43
CA THR A 147 -9.50 -17.09 1.52
C THR A 147 -10.04 -18.45 1.04
N GLN A 148 -10.45 -18.60 -0.22
CA GLN A 148 -11.14 -19.79 -0.75
C GLN A 148 -10.23 -21.00 -1.07
N ILE A 149 -9.06 -21.11 -0.45
CA ILE A 149 -8.37 -22.40 -0.36
C ILE A 149 -8.89 -23.09 0.90
N LYS A 150 -9.78 -24.07 0.68
CA LYS A 150 -10.44 -24.96 1.64
C LYS A 150 -11.54 -24.33 2.49
N GLU A 151 -12.80 -24.59 2.15
CA GLU A 151 -13.79 -25.09 3.12
C GLU A 151 -14.90 -25.79 2.34
N GLN A 152 -15.00 -27.10 2.54
CA GLN A 152 -16.23 -27.84 2.29
C GLN A 152 -17.02 -27.91 3.60
N SER A 153 -18.33 -28.06 3.44
CA SER A 153 -19.39 -28.35 4.43
C SER A 153 -19.95 -27.21 5.31
N GLU A 154 -21.17 -26.80 4.89
CA GLU A 154 -22.43 -26.67 5.65
C GLU A 154 -22.52 -25.69 6.83
N ILE A 155 -23.26 -24.59 6.66
CA ILE A 155 -24.71 -24.42 6.97
C ILE A 155 -25.09 -22.95 6.63
N LYS A 156 -26.13 -22.75 5.80
CA LYS A 156 -27.28 -21.82 5.96
C LYS A 156 -27.76 -21.28 4.61
N ILE A 157 -28.78 -21.95 4.09
CA ILE A 157 -29.50 -21.78 2.81
C ILE A 157 -30.11 -20.36 2.62
N LYS A 158 -30.19 -19.52 3.67
CA LYS A 158 -30.55 -18.08 3.53
C LYS A 158 -29.36 -17.16 3.17
N SER A 159 -28.13 -17.60 3.42
CA SER A 159 -26.90 -16.86 3.04
C SER A 159 -26.46 -17.15 1.61
N GLU A 160 -26.98 -18.22 1.00
CA GLU A 160 -26.54 -18.75 -0.28
C GLU A 160 -27.12 -17.98 -1.46
N ALA A 161 -28.39 -17.55 -1.38
CA ALA A 161 -29.00 -16.69 -2.38
C ALA A 161 -28.34 -15.31 -2.44
N THR A 162 -28.07 -14.68 -1.29
CA THR A 162 -27.34 -13.39 -1.24
C THR A 162 -25.90 -13.55 -1.72
N LYS A 163 -25.19 -14.60 -1.30
CA LYS A 163 -23.85 -14.92 -1.84
C LYS A 163 -23.87 -15.19 -3.34
N TYR A 164 -24.91 -15.83 -3.86
CA TYR A 164 -25.07 -16.10 -5.29
C TYR A 164 -25.33 -14.81 -6.08
N ILE A 165 -26.25 -13.98 -5.61
CA ILE A 165 -26.55 -12.67 -6.21
C ILE A 165 -25.30 -11.78 -6.18
N ASP A 166 -24.60 -11.71 -5.05
CA ASP A 166 -23.37 -10.93 -4.94
C ASP A 166 -22.29 -11.51 -5.87
N ARG A 167 -22.23 -12.83 -6.09
CA ARG A 167 -21.27 -13.47 -7.03
C ARG A 167 -21.56 -13.10 -8.47
N GLU A 168 -22.82 -13.09 -8.87
CA GLU A 168 -23.22 -12.67 -10.21
C GLU A 168 -22.95 -11.18 -10.43
N LYS A 169 -23.29 -10.34 -9.45
CA LYS A 169 -22.93 -8.91 -9.46
C LYS A 169 -21.41 -8.71 -9.50
N HIS A 170 -20.64 -9.50 -8.75
CA HIS A 170 -19.17 -9.45 -8.76
C HIS A 170 -18.58 -9.84 -10.12
N LYS A 171 -19.10 -10.88 -10.77
CA LYS A 171 -18.71 -11.22 -12.14
C LYS A 171 -19.02 -10.09 -13.11
N GLU A 172 -20.16 -9.43 -12.96
CA GLU A 172 -20.54 -8.28 -13.79
C GLU A 172 -19.58 -7.10 -13.57
N ILE A 173 -19.28 -6.78 -12.31
CA ILE A 173 -18.30 -5.74 -11.93
C ILE A 173 -16.93 -6.07 -12.50
N LYS A 174 -16.45 -7.31 -12.34
CA LYS A 174 -15.18 -7.76 -12.95
C LYS A 174 -15.22 -7.62 -14.47
N LYS A 175 -16.29 -8.08 -15.13
CA LYS A 175 -16.44 -7.95 -16.59
C LYS A 175 -16.35 -6.49 -17.03
N PHE A 176 -16.93 -5.57 -16.25
CA PHE A 176 -16.82 -4.14 -16.48
C PHE A 176 -15.39 -3.61 -16.25
N LEU A 177 -14.74 -3.96 -15.13
CA LEU A 177 -13.37 -3.57 -14.80
C LEU A 177 -12.37 -4.02 -15.88
N PHE A 178 -12.53 -5.25 -16.36
CA PHE A 178 -11.72 -5.84 -17.43
C PHE A 178 -12.12 -5.39 -18.83
N SER A 179 -13.17 -4.58 -18.98
CA SER A 179 -13.67 -4.22 -20.30
C SER A 179 -12.62 -3.41 -21.08
N ASN A 180 -12.37 -3.82 -22.32
CA ASN A 180 -11.40 -3.18 -23.19
C ASN A 180 -11.74 -1.71 -23.44
N GLU A 181 -13.01 -1.36 -23.52
CA GLU A 181 -13.47 0.01 -23.72
C GLU A 181 -13.12 0.91 -22.52
N ARG A 182 -13.38 0.43 -21.29
CA ARG A 182 -13.01 1.11 -20.05
C ARG A 182 -11.52 1.39 -19.98
N LEU A 183 -10.70 0.35 -20.15
CA LEU A 183 -9.23 0.49 -20.11
C LEU A 183 -8.70 1.41 -21.22
N LYS A 184 -9.34 1.43 -22.41
CA LYS A 184 -9.00 2.39 -23.48
C LYS A 184 -9.31 3.83 -23.07
N LYS A 185 -10.47 4.08 -22.46
CA LYS A 185 -10.86 5.42 -21.95
C LYS A 185 -9.89 5.89 -20.87
N ILE A 186 -9.56 5.03 -19.90
CA ILE A 186 -8.60 5.32 -18.84
C ILE A 186 -7.21 5.60 -19.44
N ALA A 187 -6.73 4.77 -20.38
CA ALA A 187 -5.44 4.98 -21.05
C ALA A 187 -5.37 6.32 -21.80
N ASN A 188 -6.42 6.69 -22.53
CA ASN A 188 -6.48 7.98 -23.22
C ASN A 188 -6.40 9.16 -22.25
N HIS A 189 -7.17 9.11 -21.17
CA HIS A 189 -7.15 10.15 -20.15
C HIS A 189 -5.80 10.22 -19.44
N PHE A 190 -5.27 9.06 -19.02
CA PHE A 190 -3.97 8.96 -18.36
C PHE A 190 -2.86 9.57 -19.20
N ILE A 191 -2.78 9.23 -20.50
CA ILE A 191 -1.76 9.81 -21.40
C ILE A 191 -1.90 11.32 -21.45
N LYS A 192 -3.11 11.82 -21.74
CA LYS A 192 -3.37 13.27 -21.86
C LYS A 192 -3.02 14.01 -20.57
N HIS A 193 -3.50 13.49 -19.44
CA HIS A 193 -3.27 14.09 -18.13
C HIS A 193 -1.78 14.04 -17.77
N TYR A 194 -1.10 12.90 -17.96
CA TYR A 194 0.33 12.78 -17.68
C TYR A 194 1.14 13.77 -18.52
N GLU A 195 0.85 13.89 -19.81
CA GLU A 195 1.56 14.82 -20.69
C GLU A 195 1.41 16.29 -20.28
N GLN A 196 0.27 16.67 -19.71
CA GLN A 196 0.02 18.03 -19.21
C GLN A 196 0.87 18.37 -17.97
N ARG A 197 1.21 17.37 -17.15
CA ARG A 197 1.94 17.57 -15.90
C ARG A 197 3.35 16.98 -15.89
N LYS A 198 3.83 16.36 -16.97
CA LYS A 198 5.13 15.67 -17.00
C LYS A 198 6.32 16.58 -16.63
N SER A 199 6.15 17.90 -16.75
CA SER A 199 7.14 18.91 -16.37
C SER A 199 7.06 19.32 -14.89
N TRP A 200 6.01 18.92 -14.17
CA TRP A 200 5.89 19.15 -12.73
C TRP A 200 6.93 18.28 -12.02
N LEU A 201 7.75 18.89 -11.19
CA LEU A 201 8.81 18.21 -10.45
C LEU A 201 9.66 17.34 -11.39
N GLU A 202 9.73 16.04 -11.15
CA GLU A 202 10.47 15.09 -11.97
C GLU A 202 9.56 14.23 -12.87
N GLY A 203 8.27 14.58 -12.94
CA GLY A 203 7.26 13.92 -13.77
C GLY A 203 6.92 12.52 -13.28
N LYS A 204 7.14 12.20 -12.00
CA LYS A 204 6.99 10.82 -11.54
C LYS A 204 5.55 10.47 -11.22
N ALA A 205 5.18 9.24 -11.57
CA ALA A 205 3.82 8.76 -11.48
C ALA A 205 3.76 7.31 -11.03
N MET A 206 2.72 6.97 -10.27
CA MET A 206 2.36 5.58 -10.00
C MET A 206 0.93 5.33 -10.42
N PHE A 207 0.68 4.28 -11.19
CA PHE A 207 -0.66 3.81 -11.53
C PHE A 207 -0.94 2.52 -10.78
N VAL A 208 -1.93 2.54 -9.90
CA VAL A 208 -2.35 1.39 -9.09
C VAL A 208 -3.53 0.71 -9.78
N ALA A 209 -3.23 -0.36 -10.50
CA ALA A 209 -4.21 -1.13 -11.24
C ALA A 209 -4.97 -2.11 -10.34
N TYR A 210 -6.24 -2.37 -10.66
CA TYR A 210 -7.11 -3.31 -9.93
C TYR A 210 -6.43 -4.66 -9.67
N ASP A 211 -5.95 -5.29 -10.74
CA ASP A 211 -5.24 -6.55 -10.70
C ASP A 211 -4.12 -6.59 -11.75
N ARG A 212 -3.43 -7.73 -11.80
CA ARG A 212 -2.32 -7.99 -12.71
C ARG A 212 -2.72 -7.93 -14.18
N ARG A 213 -3.92 -8.42 -14.51
CA ARG A 213 -4.41 -8.48 -15.88
C ARG A 213 -4.79 -7.09 -16.38
N CYS A 214 -5.47 -6.29 -15.55
CA CYS A 214 -5.73 -4.87 -15.80
C CYS A 214 -4.43 -4.10 -15.93
N ALA A 215 -3.45 -4.33 -15.04
CA ALA A 215 -2.13 -3.69 -15.11
C ALA A 215 -1.44 -3.95 -16.46
N PHE A 216 -1.40 -5.22 -16.89
CA PHE A 216 -0.78 -5.60 -18.16
C PHE A 216 -1.57 -5.07 -19.37
N ASN A 217 -2.89 -5.22 -19.40
CA ASN A 217 -3.73 -4.70 -20.48
C ASN A 217 -3.64 -3.18 -20.60
N PHE A 218 -3.59 -2.47 -19.48
CA PHE A 218 -3.39 -1.03 -19.43
C PHE A 218 -2.02 -0.66 -20.00
N TYR A 219 -0.96 -1.33 -19.53
CA TYR A 219 0.40 -1.14 -20.06
C TYR A 219 0.47 -1.32 -21.59
N GLN A 220 -0.14 -2.38 -22.12
CA GLN A 220 -0.19 -2.61 -23.57
C GLN A 220 -0.91 -1.47 -24.30
N LYS A 221 -2.07 -1.03 -23.81
CA LYS A 221 -2.82 0.08 -24.44
C LYS A 221 -2.06 1.40 -24.42
N ILE A 222 -1.25 1.64 -23.39
CA ILE A 222 -0.37 2.81 -23.36
C ILE A 222 0.68 2.67 -24.46
N LEU A 223 1.38 1.53 -24.56
CA LEU A 223 2.43 1.32 -25.56
C LEU A 223 1.91 1.26 -27.00
N GLU A 224 0.68 0.82 -27.22
CA GLU A 224 0.01 0.91 -28.54
C GLU A 224 -0.13 2.37 -29.01
N LYS A 225 -0.33 3.31 -28.08
CA LYS A 225 -0.53 4.75 -28.37
C LYS A 225 0.74 5.57 -28.27
N LYS A 226 1.66 5.15 -27.39
CA LYS A 226 2.94 5.80 -27.09
C LYS A 226 4.06 4.75 -27.07
N PRO A 227 4.47 4.22 -28.24
CA PRO A 227 5.52 3.21 -28.31
C PRO A 227 6.87 3.71 -27.76
N ASP A 228 7.11 5.00 -27.88
CA ASP A 228 8.26 5.74 -27.36
C ASP A 228 8.36 5.71 -25.83
N TRP A 229 7.26 5.44 -25.12
CA TRP A 229 7.26 5.38 -23.65
C TRP A 229 7.80 4.09 -23.08
N LYS A 230 8.22 3.12 -23.90
CA LYS A 230 8.71 1.81 -23.45
C LYS A 230 9.79 1.86 -22.36
N ASN A 231 10.63 2.90 -22.34
CA ASN A 231 11.63 3.10 -21.28
C ASN A 231 11.13 3.95 -20.11
N ILE A 232 10.10 4.76 -20.34
CA ILE A 232 9.52 5.70 -19.39
C ILE A 232 8.52 5.01 -18.45
N ILE A 233 7.67 4.13 -19.00
CA ILE A 233 6.66 3.38 -18.25
C ILE A 233 7.08 1.93 -18.07
N LYS A 234 6.99 1.42 -16.84
CA LYS A 234 7.34 0.03 -16.50
C LYS A 234 6.23 -0.64 -15.68
N LEU A 235 6.01 -1.92 -15.95
CA LEU A 235 5.07 -2.77 -15.22
C LEU A 235 5.81 -3.50 -14.09
N ILE A 236 5.40 -3.26 -12.84
CA ILE A 236 5.97 -3.88 -11.64
C ILE A 236 4.88 -4.63 -10.88
N VAL A 237 4.81 -5.93 -11.15
CA VAL A 237 3.97 -6.88 -10.40
C VAL A 237 4.75 -8.17 -10.16
N THR A 238 4.43 -8.88 -9.07
CA THR A 238 4.99 -10.20 -8.80
C THR A 238 4.55 -11.16 -9.90
N PRO A 239 5.44 -11.90 -10.59
CA PRO A 239 5.02 -12.89 -11.60
C PRO A 239 4.17 -14.02 -11.01
N ASN A 240 3.37 -14.67 -11.86
CA ASN A 240 2.64 -15.90 -11.56
C ASN A 240 2.73 -16.76 -12.81
N THR A 241 3.73 -17.63 -12.80
CA THR A 241 4.11 -18.49 -13.92
C THR A 241 3.01 -19.43 -14.38
N GLN A 242 1.96 -19.65 -13.58
CA GLN A 242 0.83 -20.51 -13.94
C GLN A 242 -0.29 -19.76 -14.66
N LYS A 243 -0.41 -18.44 -14.45
CA LYS A 243 -1.54 -17.63 -14.96
C LYS A 243 -1.12 -16.55 -15.96
N ASP A 244 0.17 -16.19 -16.00
CA ASP A 244 0.65 -15.14 -16.87
C ASP A 244 0.81 -15.62 -18.31
N SER A 245 0.31 -14.82 -19.25
CA SER A 245 0.60 -15.00 -20.67
C SER A 245 2.10 -14.87 -20.97
N PRO A 246 2.63 -15.49 -22.03
CA PRO A 246 4.02 -15.30 -22.46
C PRO A 246 4.39 -13.83 -22.67
N GLU A 247 3.48 -13.03 -23.21
CA GLU A 247 3.66 -11.59 -23.45
C GLU A 247 3.82 -10.82 -22.14
N MET A 248 3.00 -11.15 -21.14
CA MET A 248 3.10 -10.58 -19.79
C MET A 248 4.42 -10.96 -19.13
N THR A 249 4.80 -12.23 -19.20
CA THR A 249 6.08 -12.70 -18.64
C THR A 249 7.26 -11.95 -19.26
N LYS A 250 7.25 -11.77 -20.59
CA LYS A 250 8.25 -10.98 -21.30
C LYS A 250 8.26 -9.51 -20.88
N ALA A 251 7.09 -8.90 -20.67
CA ALA A 251 6.99 -7.51 -20.23
C ALA A 251 7.48 -7.29 -18.78
N LEU A 252 7.32 -8.30 -17.91
CA LEU A 252 7.80 -8.25 -16.52
C LEU A 252 9.31 -8.45 -16.40
N GLY A 253 9.94 -9.12 -17.38
CA GLY A 253 11.36 -9.43 -17.36
C GLY A 253 11.77 -10.38 -16.23
N THR A 254 13.04 -10.33 -15.85
CA THR A 254 13.61 -11.09 -14.76
C THR A 254 13.42 -10.40 -13.40
N PHE A 255 13.67 -11.13 -12.31
CA PHE A 255 13.65 -10.56 -10.97
C PHE A 255 14.67 -9.41 -10.81
N GLU A 256 15.85 -9.58 -11.39
CA GLU A 256 16.96 -8.64 -11.29
C GLU A 256 16.67 -7.36 -12.09
N GLU A 257 16.10 -7.48 -13.29
CA GLU A 257 15.63 -6.34 -14.07
C GLU A 257 14.56 -5.54 -13.32
N ARG A 258 13.57 -6.20 -12.72
CA ARG A 258 12.55 -5.51 -11.90
C ARG A 258 13.18 -4.78 -10.71
N LYS A 259 14.10 -5.42 -10.00
CA LYS A 259 14.82 -4.82 -8.87
C LYS A 259 15.61 -3.58 -9.31
N ASN A 260 16.25 -3.66 -10.47
CA ASN A 260 16.98 -2.53 -11.06
C ASN A 260 16.02 -1.39 -11.41
N ILE A 261 14.88 -1.66 -12.05
CA ILE A 261 13.86 -0.66 -12.35
C ILE A 261 13.33 0.01 -11.07
N ILE A 262 13.05 -0.77 -10.02
CA ILE A 262 12.58 -0.25 -8.73
C ILE A 262 13.63 0.66 -8.07
N THR A 263 14.91 0.33 -8.23
CA THR A 263 16.02 1.14 -7.68
C THR A 263 16.20 2.41 -8.50
N GLU A 264 16.18 2.28 -9.82
CA GLU A 264 16.32 3.34 -10.80
C GLU A 264 15.20 4.38 -10.67
N PHE A 265 13.95 3.92 -10.49
CA PHE A 265 12.79 4.77 -10.23
C PHE A 265 12.90 5.62 -8.96
N LYS A 266 13.82 5.35 -8.02
CA LYS A 266 14.06 6.27 -6.88
C LYS A 266 14.81 7.53 -7.31
N LYS A 267 15.68 7.43 -8.32
CA LYS A 267 16.57 8.52 -8.74
C LYS A 267 15.79 9.64 -9.42
N PRO A 268 15.90 10.91 -8.99
CA PRO A 268 15.14 12.03 -9.56
C PRO A 268 15.24 12.15 -11.09
N ASP A 269 16.45 11.98 -11.61
CA ASP A 269 16.85 12.10 -13.02
C ASP A 269 16.57 10.85 -13.86
N SER A 270 16.02 9.78 -13.27
CA SER A 270 15.76 8.53 -13.97
C SER A 270 14.90 8.71 -15.24
N GLU A 271 15.22 7.95 -16.29
CA GLU A 271 14.37 7.86 -17.49
C GLU A 271 13.02 7.19 -17.16
N VAL A 272 12.99 6.30 -16.15
CA VAL A 272 11.75 5.67 -15.69
C VAL A 272 10.96 6.69 -14.87
N LYS A 273 9.83 7.13 -15.42
CA LYS A 273 8.95 8.12 -14.78
C LYS A 273 7.61 7.56 -14.34
N ILE A 274 7.20 6.40 -14.84
CA ILE A 274 5.89 5.82 -14.54
C ILE A 274 6.04 4.36 -14.13
N LEU A 275 5.52 4.00 -12.95
CA LEU A 275 5.33 2.60 -12.56
C LEU A 275 3.84 2.24 -12.57
N ILE A 276 3.51 1.12 -13.22
CA ILE A 276 2.21 0.45 -13.06
C ILE A 276 2.39 -0.66 -12.03
N VAL A 277 1.62 -0.61 -10.95
CA VAL A 277 1.68 -1.55 -9.83
C VAL A 277 0.28 -2.09 -9.50
N VAL A 278 0.21 -3.08 -8.61
CA VAL A 278 -1.05 -3.64 -8.11
C VAL A 278 -1.07 -3.63 -6.58
N ASP A 279 -0.17 -4.38 -5.95
CA ASP A 279 0.01 -4.41 -4.48
C ASP A 279 1.43 -4.03 -4.07
N MET A 280 2.41 -4.25 -4.96
CA MET A 280 3.80 -3.91 -4.69
C MET A 280 4.00 -2.40 -4.58
N LEU A 281 5.00 -2.00 -3.81
CA LEU A 281 5.46 -0.60 -3.66
C LEU A 281 4.46 0.36 -3.00
N LEU A 282 3.27 -0.09 -2.62
CA LEU A 282 2.32 0.71 -1.85
C LEU A 282 2.76 0.86 -0.38
N THR A 283 3.74 0.07 0.06
CA THR A 283 4.20 0.02 1.45
C THR A 283 5.72 -0.11 1.51
N GLY A 284 6.38 0.62 2.40
CA GLY A 284 7.84 0.54 2.61
C GLY A 284 8.70 1.07 1.45
N TYR A 285 8.11 1.56 0.35
CA TYR A 285 8.84 2.08 -0.80
C TYR A 285 8.77 3.60 -0.85
N ASP A 286 9.90 4.26 -0.63
CA ASP A 286 9.98 5.72 -0.53
C ASP A 286 10.61 6.35 -1.77
N VAL A 287 9.88 7.30 -2.38
CA VAL A 287 10.28 8.10 -3.55
C VAL A 287 9.78 9.53 -3.34
N PRO A 288 10.55 10.41 -2.68
CA PRO A 288 10.10 11.79 -2.41
C PRO A 288 9.69 12.57 -3.66
N SER A 289 10.34 12.30 -4.80
CA SER A 289 10.04 12.92 -6.10
C SER A 289 8.75 12.41 -6.77
N LEU A 290 8.06 11.41 -6.20
CA LEU A 290 6.76 10.93 -6.69
C LEU A 290 5.67 11.94 -6.34
N ASP A 291 5.06 12.57 -7.35
CA ASP A 291 4.10 13.65 -7.15
C ASP A 291 2.64 13.29 -7.46
N THR A 292 2.42 12.21 -8.20
CA THR A 292 1.06 11.82 -8.61
C THR A 292 0.84 10.31 -8.50
N ILE A 293 -0.31 9.93 -7.96
CA ILE A 293 -0.80 8.55 -7.96
C ILE A 293 -2.17 8.46 -8.66
N TYR A 294 -2.35 7.45 -9.49
CA TYR A 294 -3.60 7.14 -10.18
C TYR A 294 -4.19 5.86 -9.62
N PHE A 295 -5.44 5.89 -9.20
CA PHE A 295 -6.14 4.71 -8.70
C PHE A 295 -7.12 4.16 -9.72
N ASP A 296 -6.86 2.94 -10.16
CA ASP A 296 -7.81 2.05 -10.83
C ASP A 296 -8.10 0.82 -9.95
N LYS A 297 -7.79 0.91 -8.65
CA LYS A 297 -7.95 -0.15 -7.67
C LYS A 297 -8.75 0.35 -6.50
N PHE A 298 -9.66 -0.49 -6.03
CA PHE A 298 -10.41 -0.21 -4.83
C PHE A 298 -9.53 -0.47 -3.61
N LEU A 299 -9.28 0.57 -2.81
CA LEU A 299 -8.50 0.51 -1.57
C LEU A 299 -9.31 1.16 -0.45
N LYS A 300 -9.12 0.65 0.77
CA LYS A 300 -9.80 1.16 1.98
C LYS A 300 -8.82 1.37 3.13
N MET A 301 -9.15 2.29 4.03
CA MET A 301 -8.51 2.48 5.33
C MET A 301 -6.97 2.45 5.25
N HIS A 302 -6.32 1.59 6.03
CA HIS A 302 -4.87 1.47 6.10
C HIS A 302 -4.18 1.28 4.74
N SER A 303 -4.74 0.46 3.84
CA SER A 303 -4.15 0.21 2.52
C SER A 303 -4.18 1.45 1.62
N LEU A 304 -5.27 2.22 1.72
CA LEU A 304 -5.43 3.48 1.02
C LEU A 304 -4.48 4.54 1.58
N MET A 305 -4.40 4.68 2.90
CA MET A 305 -3.48 5.64 3.52
C MET A 305 -2.02 5.33 3.26
N GLN A 306 -1.63 4.06 3.25
CA GLN A 306 -0.26 3.67 2.91
C GLN A 306 0.10 4.11 1.48
N ALA A 307 -0.84 3.97 0.55
CA ALA A 307 -0.69 4.43 -0.83
C ALA A 307 -0.65 5.97 -0.93
N ILE A 308 -1.54 6.70 -0.24
CA ILE A 308 -1.52 8.18 -0.18
C ILE A 308 -0.21 8.69 0.43
N ALA A 309 0.28 8.02 1.47
CA ALA A 309 1.55 8.35 2.11
C ALA A 309 2.79 8.18 1.20
N ARG A 310 2.64 7.56 0.02
CA ARG A 310 3.71 7.49 -0.99
C ARG A 310 3.88 8.80 -1.74
N VAL A 311 2.80 9.55 -1.91
CA VAL A 311 2.78 10.74 -2.77
C VAL A 311 2.87 12.04 -1.96
N ASN A 312 2.60 12.03 -0.66
CA ASN A 312 2.60 13.25 0.16
C ASN A 312 3.94 13.57 0.85
N ARG A 313 5.04 12.90 0.49
CA ARG A 313 6.38 13.19 1.04
C ARG A 313 6.93 14.52 0.48
N PRO A 314 7.52 15.40 1.33
CA PRO A 314 8.14 16.63 0.87
C PRO A 314 9.38 16.32 0.03
N TYR A 315 9.65 17.18 -0.95
CA TYR A 315 10.81 17.05 -1.83
C TYR A 315 11.35 18.41 -2.25
N LYS A 316 12.67 18.54 -2.23
CA LYS A 316 13.39 19.73 -2.70
C LYS A 316 14.54 19.29 -3.58
N LYS A 317 14.59 19.79 -4.82
CA LYS A 317 15.71 19.62 -5.74
C LYS A 317 16.57 20.87 -5.69
N LYS A 318 17.84 20.69 -5.33
CA LYS A 318 18.84 21.76 -5.41
C LYS A 318 19.31 21.89 -6.86
N ALA A 319 19.48 23.13 -7.31
CA ALA A 319 20.11 23.42 -8.59
C ALA A 319 21.55 22.87 -8.58
N PHE A 320 21.95 22.25 -9.68
CA PHE A 320 23.32 21.83 -9.88
C PHE A 320 24.18 23.08 -10.12
N ASP A 321 25.17 23.33 -9.27
CA ASP A 321 26.12 24.43 -9.47
C ASP A 321 27.30 23.89 -10.28
N GLU A 322 27.26 24.03 -11.61
CA GLU A 322 28.33 23.59 -12.52
C GLU A 322 29.70 24.21 -12.19
N ASN A 323 29.73 25.37 -11.51
CA ASN A 323 30.97 26.05 -11.12
C ASN A 323 31.62 25.50 -9.83
N SER A 324 30.96 24.57 -9.13
CA SER A 324 31.47 24.02 -7.86
C SER A 324 32.56 22.94 -8.04
N ILE A 325 32.83 22.50 -9.26
CA ILE A 325 33.94 21.56 -9.57
C ILE A 325 35.31 22.27 -9.52
N GLU A 326 35.39 23.60 -9.65
CA GLU A 326 36.67 24.32 -9.67
C GLU A 326 37.05 25.08 -8.39
N LYS A 327 36.18 25.21 -7.38
CA LYS A 327 36.53 26.01 -6.18
C LYS A 327 36.18 25.32 -4.86
N ASN A 328 37.12 24.50 -4.40
CA ASN A 328 37.32 24.28 -2.97
C ASN A 328 37.61 25.62 -2.27
N LYS A 329 36.60 26.25 -1.63
CA LYS A 329 36.69 26.92 -0.31
C LYS A 329 35.42 27.73 0.02
N LYS A 330 34.91 27.45 1.24
CA LYS A 330 34.01 28.27 2.08
C LYS A 330 32.50 28.28 1.79
N LYS A 331 31.84 27.23 2.31
CA LYS A 331 30.79 27.27 3.34
C LYS A 331 29.99 28.59 3.49
N ALA A 332 28.94 28.73 2.70
CA ALA A 332 27.61 29.22 3.09
C ALA A 332 26.64 28.75 1.99
N LEU A 333 25.86 27.69 2.25
CA LEU A 333 24.79 27.29 1.32
C LEU A 333 23.74 28.40 1.34
N ASN A 334 23.73 29.25 0.32
CA ASN A 334 22.61 30.14 0.09
C ASN A 334 21.37 29.29 -0.24
N GLU A 335 20.28 29.50 0.49
CA GLU A 335 18.96 28.90 0.26
C GLU A 335 18.38 29.24 -1.13
N ASN A 336 19.03 30.11 -1.88
CA ASN A 336 18.65 30.57 -3.23
C ASN A 336 18.98 29.58 -4.37
N SER A 337 19.41 28.36 -4.08
CA SER A 337 19.74 27.33 -5.09
C SER A 337 18.73 26.17 -5.10
N ILE A 338 17.45 26.44 -4.85
CA ILE A 338 16.40 25.43 -4.97
C ILE A 338 15.72 25.57 -6.35
N GLU A 339 15.86 24.55 -7.20
CA GLU A 339 15.33 24.52 -8.56
C GLU A 339 13.86 24.10 -8.58
N LYS A 340 13.49 23.12 -7.75
CA LYS A 340 12.13 22.59 -7.66
C LYS A 340 11.76 22.25 -6.22
N ILE A 341 10.56 22.63 -5.80
CA ILE A 341 9.98 22.28 -4.51
C ILE A 341 8.66 21.58 -4.77
N LYS A 342 8.42 20.50 -4.04
CA LYS A 342 7.14 19.83 -4.01
C LYS A 342 6.30 20.46 -2.90
N ASP A 343 5.34 21.27 -3.31
CA ASP A 343 4.39 21.93 -2.41
C ASP A 343 3.08 21.15 -2.27
N SER A 344 2.80 20.25 -3.21
CA SER A 344 1.60 19.42 -3.20
C SER A 344 1.78 18.08 -3.92
N ALA A 345 0.85 17.18 -3.69
CA ALA A 345 0.68 15.90 -4.34
C ALA A 345 -0.67 15.80 -5.04
N LEU A 346 -0.81 14.87 -5.99
CA LEU A 346 -2.05 14.66 -6.73
C LEU A 346 -2.50 13.20 -6.70
N ILE A 347 -3.78 12.99 -6.42
CA ILE A 347 -4.47 11.71 -6.56
C ILE A 347 -5.49 11.84 -7.70
N VAL A 348 -5.43 10.92 -8.66
CA VAL A 348 -6.43 10.82 -9.73
C VAL A 348 -7.19 9.51 -9.60
N ASP A 349 -8.51 9.59 -9.52
CA ASP A 349 -9.37 8.44 -9.25
C ASP A 349 -10.20 8.02 -10.48
N TYR A 350 -10.04 6.77 -10.90
CA TYR A 350 -10.78 6.14 -12.02
C TYR A 350 -11.86 5.13 -11.57
N ILE A 351 -11.99 4.85 -10.27
CA ILE A 351 -12.87 3.80 -9.77
C ILE A 351 -13.97 4.34 -8.84
N GLY A 352 -13.75 5.48 -8.19
CA GLY A 352 -14.68 6.12 -7.27
C GLY A 352 -14.39 5.84 -5.79
N ILE A 353 -13.12 5.91 -5.38
CA ILE A 353 -12.69 5.78 -3.97
C ILE A 353 -12.88 7.06 -3.14
N TYR A 354 -13.48 8.13 -3.67
CA TYR A 354 -13.67 9.38 -2.94
C TYR A 354 -14.19 9.17 -1.51
N HIS A 355 -15.29 8.42 -1.35
CA HIS A 355 -15.88 8.17 -0.03
C HIS A 355 -14.92 7.46 0.93
N ASN A 356 -14.12 6.52 0.43
CA ASN A 356 -13.12 5.81 1.22
C ASN A 356 -11.93 6.69 1.59
N ILE A 357 -11.58 7.66 0.73
CA ILE A 357 -10.60 8.70 1.07
C ILE A 357 -11.14 9.57 2.20
N GLN A 358 -12.39 10.04 2.12
CA GLN A 358 -12.99 10.85 3.18
C GLN A 358 -13.02 10.09 4.51
N GLU A 359 -13.47 8.83 4.48
CA GLU A 359 -13.55 7.97 5.65
C GLU A 359 -12.17 7.74 6.29
N ALA A 360 -11.16 7.41 5.47
CA ALA A 360 -9.80 7.23 5.97
C ALA A 360 -9.21 8.54 6.52
N LEU A 361 -9.30 9.64 5.77
CA LEU A 361 -8.76 10.93 6.21
C LEU A 361 -9.40 11.38 7.52
N ASN A 362 -10.71 11.23 7.68
CA ASN A 362 -11.38 11.56 8.94
C ASN A 362 -10.78 10.83 10.15
N PHE A 363 -10.40 9.57 10.00
CA PHE A 363 -9.75 8.82 11.07
C PHE A 363 -8.29 9.26 11.30
N TYR A 364 -7.50 9.35 10.23
CA TYR A 364 -6.05 9.60 10.32
C TYR A 364 -5.66 11.08 10.52
N TRP A 365 -6.56 12.00 10.17
CA TRP A 365 -6.36 13.44 10.33
C TRP A 365 -6.23 13.83 11.79
N PHE A 366 -7.12 13.30 12.63
CA PHE A 366 -7.14 13.56 14.06
C PHE A 366 -6.37 12.50 14.86
N GLY A 367 -6.16 11.31 14.28
CA GLY A 367 -5.52 10.18 14.96
C GLY A 367 -6.40 9.57 16.07
N ARG A 368 -7.70 9.86 16.05
CA ARG A 368 -8.72 9.35 16.99
C ARG A 368 -10.08 9.30 16.29
N GLU A 369 -11.00 8.53 16.86
CA GLU A 369 -12.42 8.65 16.50
C GLU A 369 -12.90 10.06 16.79
N ILE A 370 -13.67 10.60 15.85
CA ILE A 370 -14.21 11.95 15.88
C ILE A 370 -15.74 11.93 15.88
N ASP A 371 -16.34 12.90 16.56
CA ASP A 371 -17.79 13.09 16.59
C ASP A 371 -18.30 13.57 15.22
N ASP A 372 -19.60 13.40 14.96
CA ASP A 372 -20.24 13.77 13.68
C ASP A 372 -20.00 15.24 13.28
N ASN A 373 -19.74 16.13 14.24
CA ASN A 373 -19.48 17.55 14.02
C ASN A 373 -18.10 17.85 13.41
N GLU A 374 -17.12 16.93 13.49
CA GLU A 374 -15.75 17.11 13.01
C GLU A 374 -15.52 16.47 11.62
N LYS A 375 -16.49 15.69 11.10
CA LYS A 375 -16.39 14.81 9.91
C LYS A 375 -16.13 15.50 8.55
N ASN A 376 -15.96 16.83 8.50
CA ASN A 376 -15.75 17.60 7.27
C ASN A 376 -14.54 18.54 7.29
N GLN A 377 -13.72 18.54 8.36
CA GLN A 377 -12.56 19.45 8.46
C GLN A 377 -11.28 18.90 7.78
N ALA A 378 -11.28 17.62 7.39
CA ALA A 378 -10.10 16.92 6.87
C ALA A 378 -9.92 16.99 5.34
N LEU A 379 -10.80 17.67 4.60
CA LEU A 379 -10.82 17.74 3.13
C LEU A 379 -10.35 19.06 2.57
#